data_AF-A0A6M3L6W7-F1
#
_entry.id   AF-A0A6M3L6W7-F1
#
_cell.length_a   1.000
_cell.length_b   1.000
_cell.length_c   1.000
_cell.angle_alpha   90.00
_cell.angle_beta   90.00
_cell.angle_gamma   90.00
#
_symmetry.space_group_name_H-M   'P 1'
#
loop_
_entity.id
_entity.type
_entity.pdbx_description
1 polymer ?
#
loop_
_entity_poly.entity_id
_entity_poly.type
_entity_poly.pdbx_seq_one_letter_code
_entity_poly.pdbx_strand_id
1 'polypeptide(L)' 'KMKGMIFAIWIVFLCIGAIIGAFTWPYTLNTWLSYLGKEPSVVWWQGALLGFVPAVGQLSIFAAVFTWILMLFLK' A
#
# COMPACT_ATOMS: atom_id res chain seq x y z
N LYS A 1 -4.60 -5.51 32.25
CA LYS A 1 -3.90 -4.26 31.87
C LYS A 1 -2.92 -4.46 30.70
N MET A 2 -1.97 -5.40 30.78
CA MET A 2 -0.97 -5.66 29.74
C MET A 2 -1.54 -6.09 28.36
N LYS A 3 -2.57 -6.94 28.32
CA LYS A 3 -3.21 -7.38 27.05
C LYS A 3 -3.84 -6.23 26.25
N GLY A 4 -4.46 -5.26 26.94
CA GLY A 4 -5.07 -4.10 26.29
C GLY A 4 -4.04 -3.16 25.66
N MET A 5 -2.87 -3.02 26.29
CA MET A 5 -1.76 -2.24 25.75
C MET A 5 -1.17 -2.88 24.48
N ILE A 6 -0.97 -4.20 24.50
CA ILE A 6 -0.48 -4.95 23.32
C ILE A 6 -1.47 -4.80 22.15
N PHE A 7 -2.77 -4.91 22.42
CA PHE A 7 -3.80 -4.73 21.40
C PHE A 7 -3.79 -3.32 20.80
N ALA A 8 -3.67 -2.27 21.63
CA ALA A 8 -3.59 -0.90 21.16
C ALA A 8 -2.35 -0.66 20.27
N ILE A 9 -1.19 -1.21 20.62
CA ILE A 9 0.03 -1.14 19.81
C ILE A 9 -0.22 -1.78 18.44
N TRP A 10 -0.85 -2.94 18.39
CA TRP A 10 -1.19 -3.61 17.13
C TRP A 10 -2.10 -2.76 16.24
N ILE A 11 -3.13 -2.12 16.81
CA ILE A 11 -4.00 -1.21 16.06
C ILE A 11 -3.20 -0.05 15.47
N VAL A 12 -2.30 0.56 16.24
CA VAL A 12 -1.45 1.66 15.75
C VAL A 12 -0.60 1.20 14.56
N PHE A 13 0.02 0.02 14.64
CA PHE A 13 0.79 -0.54 13.53
C PHE A 13 -0.08 -0.77 12.29
N LEU A 14 -1.30 -1.28 12.44
CA LEU A 14 -2.23 -1.47 11.34
C LEU A 14 -2.67 -0.14 10.72
N CYS A 15 -2.92 0.89 11.53
CA CYS A 15 -3.27 2.22 11.05
C CYS A 15 -2.12 2.86 10.26
N ILE A 16 -0.87 2.69 10.71
CA ILE A 16 0.31 3.15 9.97
C ILE A 16 0.39 2.42 8.62
N GLY A 17 0.21 1.10 8.61
CA GLY A 17 0.14 0.30 7.38
C GLY A 17 -0.97 0.77 6.43
N ALA A 18 -2.15 1.08 6.96
CA ALA A 18 -3.27 1.61 6.19
C ALA A 18 -2.96 2.99 5.59
N ILE A 19 -2.35 3.90 6.36
CA ILE A 19 -1.98 5.24 5.87
C ILE A 19 -0.95 5.13 4.76
N ILE A 20 0.09 4.31 4.93
CA ILE A 20 1.12 4.11 3.91
C ILE A 20 0.51 3.44 2.67
N GLY A 21 -0.31 2.41 2.88
CA GLY A 21 -1.05 1.69 1.83
C GLY A 21 -1.96 2.61 1.01
N ALA A 22 -2.57 3.61 1.64
CA ALA A 22 -3.46 4.57 0.99
C ALA A 22 -2.81 5.35 -0.15
N PHE A 23 -1.48 5.48 -0.15
CA PHE A 23 -0.74 6.18 -1.22
C PHE A 23 0.06 5.22 -2.09
N THR A 24 0.73 4.25 -1.46
CA THR A 24 1.63 3.33 -2.16
C THR A 24 0.87 2.32 -3.03
N TRP A 25 -0.26 1.78 -2.57
CA TRP A 25 -1.04 0.84 -3.39
C TRP A 25 -1.67 1.49 -4.62
N PRO A 26 -2.35 2.66 -4.53
CA PRO A 26 -2.84 3.34 -5.72
C PRO A 26 -1.72 3.70 -6.68
N TYR A 27 -0.58 4.18 -6.19
CA TYR A 27 0.58 4.45 -7.03
C TYR A 27 1.01 3.21 -7.80
N THR A 28 1.29 2.11 -7.10
CA THR A 28 1.74 0.85 -7.73
C THR A 28 0.72 0.33 -8.73
N LEU A 29 -0.52 0.13 -8.30
CA LEU A 29 -1.55 -0.51 -9.14
C LEU A 29 -1.93 0.35 -10.34
N ASN A 30 -2.13 1.66 -10.16
CA ASN A 30 -2.48 2.54 -11.27
C ASN A 30 -1.31 2.70 -12.25
N THR A 31 -0.07 2.70 -11.77
CA THR A 31 1.10 2.75 -12.66
C THR A 31 1.15 1.52 -13.57
N TRP A 32 0.87 0.33 -13.03
CA TRP A 32 0.76 -0.89 -13.83
C TRP A 32 -0.48 -0.91 -14.75
N LEU A 33 -1.62 -0.40 -14.29
CA LEU A 33 -2.81 -0.25 -15.14
C LEU A 33 -2.51 0.66 -16.34
N SER A 34 -1.92 1.83 -16.11
CA SER A 34 -1.55 2.75 -17.17
C SER A 34 -0.50 2.17 -18.12
N TYR A 35 0.48 1.43 -17.61
CA TYR A 35 1.45 0.71 -18.44
C TYR A 35 0.77 -0.31 -19.38
N LEU A 36 -0.30 -0.96 -18.92
CA LEU A 36 -1.12 -1.88 -19.71
C LEU A 36 -2.19 -1.17 -20.58
N GLY A 37 -2.14 0.16 -20.70
CA GLY A 37 -3.10 0.95 -21.49
C GLY A 37 -4.50 1.00 -20.87
N LYS A 38 -4.62 0.81 -19.56
CA LYS A 38 -5.89 0.93 -18.80
C LYS A 38 -5.92 2.23 -18.02
N GLU A 39 -7.13 2.77 -17.87
CA GLU A 39 -7.36 3.95 -17.04
C GLU A 39 -7.06 3.65 -15.56
N PRO A 40 -6.41 4.57 -14.82
CA PRO A 40 -6.27 4.49 -13.37
C PRO A 40 -7.63 4.35 -12.68
N SER A 41 -7.77 3.33 -11.83
CA SER A 41 -9.06 3.03 -11.17
C SER A 41 -8.94 2.88 -9.66
N VAL A 42 -7.72 2.75 -9.12
CA VAL A 42 -7.51 2.53 -7.69
C VAL A 42 -7.41 3.86 -6.96
N VAL A 43 -8.28 4.09 -5.99
CA VAL A 43 -8.32 5.31 -5.18
C VAL A 43 -7.78 5.07 -3.77
N TRP A 44 -7.47 6.16 -3.06
CA TRP A 44 -6.74 6.13 -1.79
C TRP A 44 -7.36 5.21 -0.72
N TRP A 45 -8.69 5.18 -0.59
CA TRP A 45 -9.33 4.35 0.44
C TRP A 45 -9.24 2.86 0.12
N GLN A 46 -9.19 2.47 -1.16
CA GLN A 46 -8.94 1.08 -1.57
C GLN A 46 -7.51 0.68 -1.24
N GLY A 47 -6.56 1.59 -1.43
CA GLY A 47 -5.19 1.41 -0.97
C GLY A 47 -5.08 1.26 0.55
N ALA A 48 -5.86 2.05 1.30
CA ALA A 48 -5.89 1.97 2.76
C ALA A 48 -6.41 0.61 3.24
N LEU A 49 -7.44 0.07 2.60
CA LEU A 49 -7.97 -1.28 2.87
C LEU A 49 -6.90 -2.36 2.68
N LEU A 50 -6.11 -2.28 1.60
CA LEU A 50 -4.97 -3.18 1.39
C LEU A 50 -3.88 -2.99 2.45
N GLY A 51 -3.71 -1.75 2.95
CA GLY A 51 -2.78 -1.44 4.02
C GLY A 51 -3.16 -2.00 5.40
N PHE A 52 -4.45 -2.30 5.64
CA PHE A 52 -4.90 -3.00 6.86
C PHE A 52 -4.58 -4.50 6.85
N VAL A 53 -4.30 -5.08 5.69
CA VAL A 53 -3.96 -6.50 5.59
C VAL A 53 -2.52 -6.69 6.11
N PRO A 54 -2.32 -7.49 7.17
CA PRO A 54 -0.99 -7.75 7.71
C PRO A 54 -0.04 -8.29 6.64
N ALA A 55 1.24 -7.94 6.72
CA ALA A 55 2.27 -8.15 5.69
C ALA A 55 2.06 -7.33 4.41
N VAL A 56 0.86 -7.35 3.82
CA VAL A 56 0.53 -6.63 2.58
C VAL A 56 0.74 -5.12 2.75
N GLY A 57 0.25 -4.54 3.86
CA GLY A 57 0.46 -3.11 4.13
C GLY A 57 1.93 -2.70 4.31
N GLN A 58 2.81 -3.58 4.81
CA GLN A 58 4.24 -3.29 4.89
C GLN A 58 4.95 -3.49 3.54
N LEU A 59 4.50 -4.45 2.74
CA LEU A 59 5.04 -4.73 1.41
C LEU A 59 4.75 -3.64 0.39
N SER A 60 3.77 -2.78 0.66
CA SER A 60 3.36 -1.72 -0.27
C SER A 60 4.48 -0.72 -0.57
N ILE A 61 5.36 -0.44 0.39
CA ILE A 61 6.54 0.42 0.18
C ILE A 61 7.50 -0.24 -0.82
N PHE A 62 7.82 -1.52 -0.60
CA PHE A 62 8.71 -2.26 -1.50
C PHE A 62 8.10 -2.39 -2.90
N ALA A 63 6.79 -2.65 -2.98
CA ALA A 63 6.06 -2.70 -4.24
C ALA A 63 6.10 -1.36 -4.99
N ALA A 64 5.97 -0.24 -4.29
CA ALA A 64 6.06 1.10 -4.86
C ALA A 64 7.49 1.40 -5.38
N VAL A 65 8.52 1.14 -4.57
CA VAL A 65 9.91 1.34 -4.98
C VAL A 65 10.27 0.47 -6.17
N PHE A 66 9.89 -0.81 -6.15
CA PHE A 66 10.15 -1.73 -7.26
C PHE A 66 9.42 -1.31 -8.53
N THR A 67 8.16 -0.88 -8.41
CA THR A 67 7.40 -0.32 -9.53
C THR A 67 8.09 0.91 -10.11
N TRP A 68 8.55 1.83 -9.27
CA TRP A 68 9.29 3.00 -9.72
C TRP A 68 10.56 2.61 -10.50
N ILE A 69 11.38 1.70 -9.95
CA ILE A 69 12.59 1.20 -10.59
C ILE A 69 12.27 0.56 -11.94
N LEU A 70 11.30 -0.36 -11.99
CA LEU A 70 10.92 -1.03 -13.24
C LEU A 70 10.44 -0.04 -14.31
N MET A 71 9.66 0.96 -13.93
CA MET A 71 9.16 1.98 -14.86
C MET A 71 10.26 2.92 -15.39
N LEU A 72 11.47 2.92 -14.82
CA LEU A 72 12.63 3.60 -15.44
C LEU A 72 13.14 2.84 -16.67
N PHE A 73 12.95 1.53 -16.74
CA PHE A 73 13.46 0.67 -17.81
C PHE A 73 12.39 0.23 -18.80
N LEU A 74 11.14 0.09 -18.36
CA LEU A 74 10.01 -0.35 -19.18
C LEU A 74 9.36 0.77 -20.00
N LYS A 75 9.90 2.00 -19.92
CA LYS A 75 9.48 3.13 -20.75
C LYS A 75 9.70 2.87 -22.23
#